data_AF-A0A0A9AUD5-F1
#
_entry.id   AF-A0A0A9AUD5-F1
#
_cell.length_a   1.000
_cell.length_b   1.000
_cell.length_c   1.000
_cell.angle_alpha   90.00
_cell.angle_beta   90.00
_cell.angle_gamma   90.00
#
_symmetry.space_group_name_H-M   'P 1'
#
loop_
_entity.id
_entity.type
_entity.pdbx_description
1 polymer ?
#
loop_
_entity_poly.entity_id
_entity_poly.type
_entity_poly.pdbx_seq_one_letter_code
_entity_poly.pdbx_strand_id
1 'polypeptide(L)'
;MADIVTVAMLTRRILGEENDKAMESPDRDQIDRYIASSVKNAFVKMAHSVEFKADTTHEHVLASLAEEAKKLIKKDTTIFTPVLSKWHPQAAVVSASLIHKLYGNKLRPFLEHAEHLTEDVVSVFPAADALEQYIMSVMTSVVGDDGLDSICRQKLAPYQIENKSGTLVLRWVNGQLERIETWVKRAADQEVWDPISPQQRHGSSIVEVYRIIEETADQFFCI
;
A
#
# COMPACT_ATOMS: atom_id res chain seq x y z
N MET A 1 9.25 -29.00 -8.47
CA MET A 1 8.41 -27.94 -9.08
C MET A 1 9.11 -27.31 -10.29
N ALA A 2 10.41 -26.99 -10.18
CA ALA A 2 11.24 -26.58 -11.33
C ALA A 2 11.19 -27.58 -12.51
N ASP A 3 11.19 -28.88 -12.20
CA ASP A 3 11.17 -29.93 -13.25
C ASP A 3 9.88 -29.94 -14.05
N ILE A 4 8.72 -29.68 -13.43
CA ILE A 4 7.42 -29.68 -14.12
C ILE A 4 7.30 -28.51 -15.09
N VAL A 5 7.75 -27.33 -14.67
CA VAL A 5 7.76 -26.12 -15.52
C VAL A 5 8.72 -26.32 -16.70
N THR A 6 9.90 -26.88 -16.44
CA THR A 6 10.91 -27.17 -17.47
C THR A 6 10.39 -28.20 -18.47
N VAL A 7 9.75 -29.27 -18.00
CA VAL A 7 9.14 -30.31 -18.85
C VAL A 7 8.02 -29.73 -19.72
N ALA A 8 7.11 -28.94 -19.16
CA ALA A 8 6.02 -28.33 -19.94
C ALA A 8 6.55 -27.39 -21.04
N MET A 9 7.61 -26.62 -20.76
CA MET A 9 8.25 -25.74 -21.75
C MET A 9 8.99 -26.53 -22.83
N LEU A 10 9.77 -27.56 -22.46
CA LEU A 10 10.48 -28.42 -23.41
C LEU A 10 9.50 -29.16 -24.32
N THR A 11 8.40 -29.66 -23.77
CA THR A 11 7.36 -30.34 -24.56
C THR A 11 6.77 -29.40 -25.60
N ARG A 12 6.49 -28.14 -25.24
CA ARG A 12 5.98 -27.13 -26.18
C ARG A 12 7.00 -26.73 -27.24
N ARG A 13 8.28 -26.60 -26.88
CA ARG A 13 9.36 -26.31 -27.83
C ARG A 13 9.49 -27.42 -28.87
N ILE A 14 9.43 -28.68 -28.45
CA ILE A 14 9.44 -29.85 -29.34
C ILE A 14 8.20 -29.86 -30.25
N LEU A 15 7.04 -29.39 -29.75
CA LEU A 15 5.80 -29.28 -30.53
C LEU A 15 5.73 -28.04 -31.44
N GLY A 16 6.66 -27.09 -31.34
CA GLY A 16 6.56 -25.75 -31.94
C GLY A 16 7.69 -25.40 -32.92
N GLU A 17 8.54 -26.34 -33.31
CA GLU A 17 9.60 -26.12 -34.31
C GLU A 17 9.04 -25.94 -35.72
N GLU A 18 8.53 -24.74 -36.02
CA GLU A 18 8.59 -24.13 -37.34
C GLU A 18 8.26 -22.64 -37.19
N ASN A 19 9.29 -21.79 -37.30
CA ASN A 19 9.29 -20.45 -37.93
C ASN A 19 10.22 -19.50 -37.17
N ASP A 20 11.43 -19.38 -37.69
CA ASP A 20 12.54 -18.61 -37.15
C ASP A 20 12.59 -17.24 -37.85
N LYS A 21 11.95 -16.20 -37.26
CA LYS A 21 12.21 -14.78 -37.56
C LYS A 21 11.93 -13.90 -36.34
N ALA A 22 12.79 -12.90 -36.14
CA ALA A 22 12.84 -11.91 -35.07
C ALA A 22 11.49 -11.28 -34.68
N MET A 23 10.74 -11.99 -33.85
CA MET A 23 9.48 -11.63 -33.22
C MET A 23 9.66 -11.92 -31.72
N GLU A 24 9.02 -11.17 -30.81
CA GLU A 24 8.97 -11.54 -29.39
C GLU A 24 8.69 -13.04 -29.29
N SER A 25 9.64 -13.79 -28.72
CA SER A 25 9.61 -15.25 -28.83
C SER A 25 8.28 -15.76 -28.26
N PRO A 26 7.53 -16.64 -28.96
CA PRO A 26 6.23 -17.16 -28.50
C PRO A 26 6.30 -17.89 -27.15
N ASP A 27 7.51 -18.17 -26.66
CA ASP A 27 7.80 -18.69 -25.34
C ASP A 27 7.71 -17.65 -24.23
N ARG A 28 8.09 -16.38 -24.48
CA ARG A 28 7.98 -15.29 -23.49
C ARG A 28 6.52 -14.94 -23.20
N ASP A 29 5.69 -14.77 -24.24
CA ASP A 29 4.26 -14.54 -24.08
C ASP A 29 3.58 -15.68 -23.32
N GLN A 30 4.05 -16.92 -23.53
CA GLN A 30 3.53 -18.07 -22.81
C GLN A 30 3.95 -18.07 -21.34
N ILE A 31 5.20 -17.71 -21.05
CA ILE A 31 5.70 -17.54 -19.68
C ILE A 31 4.88 -16.46 -18.97
N ASP A 32 4.62 -15.34 -19.62
CA ASP A 32 3.79 -14.26 -19.08
C ASP A 32 2.38 -14.74 -18.76
N ARG A 33 1.76 -15.54 -19.65
CA ARG A 33 0.46 -16.16 -19.37
C ARG A 33 0.50 -17.10 -18.17
N TYR A 34 1.56 -17.90 -18.02
CA TYR A 34 1.70 -18.79 -16.88
C TYR A 34 1.90 -18.04 -15.57
N ILE A 35 2.79 -17.03 -15.56
CA ILE A 35 3.00 -16.13 -14.41
C ILE A 35 1.67 -15.46 -14.06
N ALA A 36 0.99 -14.88 -15.04
CA ALA A 36 -0.25 -14.16 -14.80
C ALA A 36 -1.33 -15.08 -14.22
N SER A 37 -1.49 -16.29 -14.76
CA SER A 37 -2.45 -17.27 -14.26
C SER A 37 -2.12 -17.74 -12.83
N SER A 38 -0.85 -18.08 -12.57
CA SER A 38 -0.42 -18.56 -11.25
C SER A 38 -0.56 -17.48 -10.17
N VAL A 39 -0.08 -16.27 -10.45
CA VAL A 39 -0.13 -15.12 -9.54
C VAL A 39 -1.57 -14.70 -9.29
N LYS A 40 -2.42 -14.60 -10.33
CA LYS A 40 -3.84 -14.29 -10.17
C LYS A 40 -4.55 -15.31 -9.28
N ASN A 41 -4.31 -16.60 -9.52
CA ASN A 41 -4.92 -17.66 -8.71
C ASN A 41 -4.43 -17.63 -7.26
N ALA A 42 -3.14 -17.36 -7.03
CA ALA A 42 -2.59 -17.21 -5.68
C ALA A 42 -3.21 -16.01 -4.97
N PHE A 43 -3.31 -14.86 -5.64
CA PHE A 43 -3.90 -13.65 -5.10
C PHE A 43 -5.39 -13.84 -4.76
N VAL A 44 -6.17 -14.47 -5.63
CA VAL A 44 -7.60 -14.73 -5.38
C VAL A 44 -7.80 -15.63 -4.16
N LYS A 45 -7.03 -16.73 -4.07
CA LYS A 45 -7.09 -17.63 -2.90
C LYS A 45 -6.72 -16.92 -1.60
N MET A 46 -5.70 -16.08 -1.66
CA MET A 46 -5.24 -15.27 -0.55
C MET A 46 -6.29 -14.24 -0.13
N ALA A 47 -6.91 -13.55 -1.08
CA ALA A 47 -7.97 -12.58 -0.80
C ALA A 47 -9.16 -13.21 -0.06
N HIS A 48 -9.63 -14.38 -0.51
CA HIS A 48 -10.69 -15.11 0.19
C HIS A 48 -10.28 -15.57 1.59
N SER A 49 -9.03 -16.00 1.77
CA SER A 49 -8.49 -16.37 3.09
C SER A 49 -8.42 -15.18 4.04
N VAL A 50 -8.05 -14.00 3.53
CA VAL A 50 -8.01 -12.75 4.32
C VAL A 50 -9.42 -12.29 4.68
N GLU A 51 -10.36 -12.32 3.73
CA GLU A 51 -11.78 -12.01 3.97
C GLU A 51 -12.35 -12.87 5.10
N PHE A 52 -12.07 -14.18 5.12
CA PHE A 52 -12.52 -15.09 6.20
C PHE A 52 -11.88 -14.80 7.56
N LYS A 53 -10.62 -14.33 7.59
CA LYS A 53 -9.90 -14.07 8.84
C LYS A 53 -10.25 -12.74 9.46
N ALA A 54 -10.54 -11.72 8.66
CA ALA A 54 -10.86 -10.38 9.13
C ALA A 54 -12.06 -10.38 10.08
N ASP A 55 -13.01 -11.30 9.89
CA ASP A 55 -14.14 -11.54 10.80
C ASP A 55 -13.71 -11.88 12.24
N THR A 56 -12.45 -12.24 12.47
CA THR A 56 -11.94 -12.67 13.79
C THR A 56 -10.86 -11.75 14.38
N THR A 57 -10.12 -11.00 13.57
CA THR A 57 -8.90 -10.30 14.01
C THR A 57 -9.06 -8.79 14.21
N HIS A 58 -10.24 -8.21 13.94
CA HIS A 58 -10.48 -6.75 13.92
C HIS A 58 -9.52 -5.95 13.01
N GLU A 59 -8.70 -6.62 12.20
CA GLU A 59 -7.83 -5.97 11.22
C GLU A 59 -8.61 -5.64 9.95
N HIS A 60 -8.35 -4.48 9.36
CA HIS A 60 -8.98 -4.10 8.11
C HIS A 60 -8.52 -5.02 6.96
N VAL A 61 -9.47 -5.61 6.23
CA VAL A 61 -9.24 -6.60 5.15
C VAL A 61 -8.17 -6.15 4.15
N LEU A 62 -8.18 -4.86 3.75
CA LEU A 62 -7.21 -4.32 2.80
C LEU A 62 -5.79 -4.24 3.38
N ALA A 63 -5.63 -3.92 4.66
CA ALA A 63 -4.32 -3.87 5.30
C ALA A 63 -3.71 -5.28 5.37
N SER A 64 -4.48 -6.26 5.84
CA SER A 64 -4.05 -7.66 5.87
C SER A 64 -3.79 -8.23 4.46
N LEU A 65 -4.59 -7.82 3.46
CA LEU A 65 -4.39 -8.22 2.07
C LEU A 65 -3.07 -7.65 1.51
N ALA A 66 -2.73 -6.40 1.83
CA ALA A 66 -1.46 -5.80 1.43
C ALA A 66 -0.26 -6.57 2.01
N GLU A 67 -0.32 -6.92 3.29
CA GLU A 67 0.75 -7.68 3.95
C GLU A 67 0.92 -9.08 3.35
N GLU A 68 -0.18 -9.79 3.10
CA GLU A 68 -0.13 -11.10 2.44
C GLU A 68 0.35 -10.98 0.97
N ALA A 69 -0.05 -9.94 0.24
CA ALA A 69 0.45 -9.67 -1.11
C ALA A 69 1.95 -9.38 -1.11
N LYS A 70 2.47 -8.67 -0.11
CA LYS A 70 3.90 -8.42 0.07
C LYS A 70 4.66 -9.73 0.34
N LYS A 71 4.11 -10.62 1.17
CA LYS A 71 4.66 -11.97 1.39
C LYS A 71 4.63 -12.81 0.11
N LEU A 72 3.58 -12.70 -0.69
CA LEU A 72 3.47 -13.38 -1.99
C LEU A 72 4.58 -12.94 -2.95
N ILE A 73 4.82 -11.62 -3.10
CA ILE A 73 5.89 -11.11 -3.96
C ILE A 73 7.27 -11.53 -3.43
N LYS A 74 7.50 -11.47 -2.10
CA LYS A 74 8.75 -11.97 -1.49
C LYS A 74 9.00 -13.43 -1.84
N LYS A 75 7.97 -14.27 -1.76
CA LYS A 75 8.06 -15.69 -2.11
C LYS A 75 8.31 -15.88 -3.62
N ASP A 76 7.62 -15.12 -4.45
CA ASP A 76 7.75 -15.21 -5.90
C ASP A 76 9.14 -14.83 -6.38
N THR A 77 9.65 -13.69 -5.89
CA THR A 77 10.99 -13.17 -6.19
C THR A 77 12.13 -14.04 -5.67
N THR A 78 11.95 -14.75 -4.56
CA THR A 78 12.99 -15.62 -3.99
C THR A 78 12.99 -17.03 -4.57
N ILE A 79 11.82 -17.59 -4.92
CA ILE A 79 11.70 -19.00 -5.33
C ILE A 79 11.56 -19.14 -6.85
N PHE A 80 10.65 -18.38 -7.47
CA PHE A 80 10.23 -18.62 -8.85
C PHE A 80 10.97 -17.74 -9.84
N THR A 81 11.14 -16.45 -9.53
CA THR A 81 11.84 -15.49 -10.39
C THR A 81 13.24 -15.94 -10.80
N PRO A 82 14.12 -16.47 -9.92
CA PRO A 82 15.47 -16.89 -10.34
C PRO A 82 15.47 -18.01 -11.39
N VAL A 83 14.41 -18.83 -11.42
CA VAL A 83 14.23 -19.89 -12.41
C VAL A 83 13.65 -19.32 -13.71
N LEU A 84 12.61 -18.50 -13.60
CA LEU A 84 11.89 -17.92 -14.74
C LEU A 84 12.74 -16.87 -15.48
N SER A 85 13.56 -16.09 -14.77
CA SER A 85 14.43 -15.05 -15.34
C SER A 85 15.49 -15.58 -16.30
N LYS A 86 15.82 -16.89 -16.24
CA LYS A 86 16.69 -17.54 -17.25
C LYS A 86 16.08 -17.53 -18.64
N TRP A 87 14.75 -17.48 -18.73
CA TRP A 87 13.98 -17.60 -19.97
C TRP A 87 13.25 -16.29 -20.30
N HIS A 88 12.80 -15.58 -19.28
CA HIS A 88 12.13 -14.30 -19.39
C HIS A 88 12.69 -13.32 -18.33
N PRO A 89 13.69 -12.49 -18.68
CA PRO A 89 14.39 -11.62 -17.72
C PRO A 89 13.48 -10.69 -16.92
N GLN A 90 12.31 -10.33 -17.46
CA GLN A 90 11.34 -9.44 -16.83
C GLN A 90 10.25 -10.17 -16.02
N ALA A 91 10.41 -11.46 -15.72
CA ALA A 91 9.41 -12.26 -15.00
C ALA A 91 8.97 -11.63 -13.66
N ALA A 92 9.92 -11.06 -12.91
CA ALA A 92 9.62 -10.36 -11.66
C ALA A 92 8.73 -9.13 -11.89
N VAL A 93 8.99 -8.38 -12.97
CA VAL A 93 8.25 -7.18 -13.34
C VAL A 93 6.82 -7.53 -13.71
N VAL A 94 6.61 -8.61 -14.47
CA VAL A 94 5.28 -9.10 -14.85
C VAL A 94 4.47 -9.48 -13.61
N SER A 95 5.06 -10.26 -12.70
CA SER A 95 4.43 -10.68 -11.44
C SER A 95 4.10 -9.49 -10.53
N ALA A 96 5.09 -8.62 -10.28
CA ALA A 96 4.93 -7.45 -9.42
C ALA A 96 3.89 -6.46 -9.97
N SER A 97 3.91 -6.20 -11.28
CA SER A 97 2.92 -5.34 -11.96
C SER A 97 1.50 -5.91 -11.86
N LEU A 98 1.36 -7.24 -11.93
CA LEU A 98 0.06 -7.88 -11.82
C LEU A 98 -0.48 -7.79 -10.38
N ILE A 99 0.35 -8.04 -9.37
CA ILE A 99 -0.06 -7.94 -7.96
C ILE A 99 -0.43 -6.49 -7.62
N HIS A 100 0.33 -5.51 -8.11
CA HIS A 100 -0.02 -4.09 -8.00
C HIS A 100 -1.41 -3.82 -8.55
N LYS A 101 -1.70 -4.23 -9.79
CA LYS A 101 -3.03 -4.02 -10.40
C LYS A 101 -4.15 -4.71 -9.64
N LEU A 102 -3.93 -5.95 -9.18
CA LEU A 102 -4.95 -6.71 -8.45
C LEU A 102 -5.28 -6.08 -7.09
N TYR A 103 -4.26 -5.66 -6.34
CA TYR A 103 -4.46 -4.96 -5.08
C TYR A 103 -5.04 -3.56 -5.30
N GLY A 104 -4.49 -2.79 -6.24
CA GLY A 104 -4.97 -1.45 -6.59
C GLY A 104 -6.45 -1.43 -6.97
N ASN A 105 -6.95 -2.45 -7.67
CA ASN A 105 -8.38 -2.58 -7.98
C ASN A 105 -9.25 -2.77 -6.74
N LYS A 106 -8.75 -3.48 -5.72
CA LYS A 106 -9.43 -3.65 -4.42
C LYS A 106 -9.32 -2.41 -3.54
N LEU A 107 -8.19 -1.71 -3.63
CA LEU A 107 -7.87 -0.51 -2.85
C LEU A 107 -8.60 0.74 -3.35
N ARG A 108 -8.82 0.88 -4.66
CA ARG A 108 -9.37 2.10 -5.28
C ARG A 108 -10.67 2.59 -4.62
N PRO A 109 -11.70 1.75 -4.38
CA PRO A 109 -12.92 2.22 -3.73
C PRO A 109 -12.64 2.81 -2.34
N PHE A 110 -11.73 2.20 -1.57
CA PHE A 110 -11.35 2.74 -0.26
C PHE A 110 -10.70 4.12 -0.38
N LEU A 111 -9.80 4.32 -1.34
CA LEU A 111 -9.15 5.61 -1.58
C LEU A 111 -10.10 6.71 -2.06
N GLU A 112 -11.19 6.34 -2.73
CA GLU A 112 -12.21 7.28 -3.20
C GLU A 112 -13.13 7.76 -2.08
N HIS A 113 -13.36 6.93 -1.05
CA HIS A 113 -14.24 7.24 0.08
C HIS A 113 -13.50 7.68 1.36
N ALA A 114 -12.16 7.62 1.37
CA ALA A 114 -11.35 8.08 2.49
C ALA A 114 -11.38 9.62 2.60
N GLU A 115 -12.27 10.14 3.43
CA GLU A 115 -12.45 11.59 3.66
C GLU A 115 -11.89 12.10 5.00
N HIS A 116 -11.64 11.19 5.94
CA HIS A 116 -11.20 11.50 7.31
C HIS A 116 -10.12 10.51 7.77
N LEU A 117 -9.29 10.94 8.74
CA LEU A 117 -8.34 10.06 9.42
C LEU A 117 -9.09 9.15 10.41
N THR A 118 -9.58 8.02 9.89
CA THR A 118 -10.19 6.94 10.66
C THR A 118 -9.17 5.87 11.00
N GLU A 119 -9.48 4.98 11.94
CA GLU A 119 -8.65 3.82 12.27
C GLU A 119 -8.37 2.95 11.03
N ASP A 120 -9.38 2.76 10.17
CA ASP A 120 -9.23 2.06 8.89
C ASP A 120 -8.20 2.74 7.98
N VAL A 121 -8.22 4.06 7.88
CA VAL A 121 -7.26 4.82 7.06
C VAL A 121 -5.84 4.69 7.63
N VAL A 122 -5.70 4.83 8.95
CA VAL A 122 -4.42 4.68 9.66
C VAL A 122 -3.86 3.26 9.53
N SER A 123 -4.71 2.24 9.38
CA SER A 123 -4.30 0.86 9.13
C SER A 123 -3.96 0.60 7.65
N VAL A 124 -4.83 1.02 6.73
CA VAL A 124 -4.75 0.65 5.30
C VAL A 124 -3.68 1.44 4.56
N PHE A 125 -3.55 2.75 4.82
CA PHE A 125 -2.64 3.59 4.05
C PHE A 125 -1.18 3.16 4.22
N PRO A 126 -0.64 2.97 5.45
CA PRO A 126 0.74 2.50 5.62
C PRO A 126 0.98 1.12 5.01
N ALA A 127 0.04 0.18 5.14
CA ALA A 127 0.16 -1.16 4.55
C ALA A 127 0.17 -1.11 3.01
N ALA A 128 -0.71 -0.29 2.41
CA ALA A 128 -0.77 -0.09 0.97
C ALA A 128 0.51 0.55 0.42
N ASP A 129 1.02 1.58 1.10
CA ASP A 129 2.26 2.26 0.72
C ASP A 129 3.46 1.31 0.85
N ALA A 130 3.56 0.58 1.96
CA ALA A 130 4.63 -0.39 2.19
C ALA A 130 4.62 -1.55 1.19
N LEU A 131 3.46 -1.92 0.63
CA LEU A 131 3.35 -2.86 -0.49
C LEU A 131 3.82 -2.20 -1.79
N GLU A 132 3.32 -1.01 -2.11
CA GLU A 132 3.69 -0.29 -3.34
C GLU A 132 5.18 -0.03 -3.41
N GLN A 133 5.80 0.51 -2.35
CA GLN A 133 7.24 0.74 -2.31
C GLN A 133 8.04 -0.56 -2.52
N TYR A 134 7.59 -1.67 -1.95
CA TYR A 134 8.25 -2.95 -2.15
C TYR A 134 8.12 -3.44 -3.60
N ILE A 135 6.94 -3.32 -4.21
CA ILE A 135 6.72 -3.62 -5.64
C ILE A 135 7.64 -2.77 -6.52
N MET A 136 7.68 -1.47 -6.28
CA MET A 136 8.53 -0.55 -7.04
C MET A 136 10.00 -0.95 -6.90
N SER A 137 10.47 -1.28 -5.68
CA SER A 137 11.85 -1.73 -5.46
C SER A 137 12.20 -3.02 -6.24
N VAL A 138 11.26 -3.98 -6.31
CA VAL A 138 11.43 -5.22 -7.07
C VAL A 138 11.54 -4.89 -8.55
N MET A 139 10.68 -4.01 -9.06
CA MET A 139 10.71 -3.61 -10.47
C MET A 139 11.99 -2.84 -10.82
N THR A 140 12.37 -1.85 -10.03
CA THR A 140 13.62 -1.08 -10.18
C THR A 140 14.84 -2.00 -10.22
N SER A 141 14.87 -3.06 -9.40
CA SER A 141 15.99 -4.01 -9.40
C SER A 141 16.19 -4.76 -10.73
N VAL A 142 15.16 -4.80 -11.58
CA VAL A 142 15.19 -5.49 -12.88
C VAL A 142 15.34 -4.52 -14.06
N VAL A 143 14.64 -3.38 -14.03
CA VAL A 143 14.58 -2.45 -15.17
C VAL A 143 15.32 -1.13 -14.95
N GLY A 144 15.85 -0.89 -13.76
CA GLY A 144 16.41 0.40 -13.36
C GLY A 144 15.34 1.50 -13.23
N ASP A 145 15.75 2.68 -12.81
CA ASP A 145 14.83 3.81 -12.55
C ASP A 145 14.14 4.28 -13.84
N ASP A 146 14.89 4.49 -14.92
CA ASP A 146 14.35 4.92 -16.22
C ASP A 146 13.31 3.94 -16.79
N GLY A 147 13.55 2.64 -16.57
CA GLY A 147 12.65 1.57 -17.00
C GLY A 147 11.37 1.55 -16.17
N LEU A 148 11.48 1.71 -14.85
CA LEU A 148 10.32 1.82 -13.96
C LEU A 148 9.45 3.01 -14.36
N ASP A 149 10.07 4.15 -14.59
CA ASP A 149 9.45 5.38 -15.04
C ASP A 149 8.61 5.21 -16.32
N SER A 150 9.16 4.50 -17.30
CA SER A 150 8.45 4.15 -18.53
C SER A 150 7.22 3.28 -18.26
N ILE A 151 7.35 2.28 -17.39
CA ILE A 151 6.24 1.38 -17.03
C ILE A 151 5.14 2.16 -16.29
N CYS A 152 5.51 3.01 -15.33
CA CYS A 152 4.56 3.81 -14.57
C CYS A 152 3.76 4.75 -15.47
N ARG A 153 4.42 5.41 -16.43
CA ARG A 153 3.76 6.29 -17.40
C ARG A 153 2.78 5.55 -18.32
N GLN A 154 3.08 4.30 -18.68
CA GLN A 154 2.32 3.58 -19.70
C GLN A 154 1.26 2.62 -19.13
N LYS A 155 1.52 2.00 -17.97
CA LYS A 155 0.81 0.77 -17.55
C LYS A 155 0.49 0.67 -16.06
N LEU A 156 1.15 1.44 -15.19
CA LEU A 156 1.07 1.24 -13.74
C LEU A 156 1.04 2.58 -12.98
N ALA A 157 -0.14 3.17 -12.84
CA ALA A 157 -0.29 4.40 -12.06
C ALA A 157 -0.07 4.13 -10.56
N PRO A 158 0.78 4.90 -9.86
CA PRO A 158 0.95 4.77 -8.41
C PRO A 158 -0.35 5.02 -7.65
N TYR A 159 -0.49 4.47 -6.45
CA TYR A 159 -1.69 4.62 -5.62
C TYR A 159 -1.87 6.02 -5.04
N GLN A 160 -0.80 6.83 -5.01
CA GLN A 160 -0.82 8.20 -4.49
C GLN A 160 -1.22 8.26 -3.00
N ILE A 161 -0.78 7.28 -2.20
CA ILE A 161 -1.10 7.21 -0.76
C ILE A 161 -0.60 8.45 -0.04
N GLU A 162 0.64 8.88 -0.28
CA GLU A 162 1.24 10.06 0.35
C GLU A 162 0.45 11.35 0.08
N ASN A 163 -0.01 11.56 -1.15
CA ASN A 163 -0.81 12.73 -1.51
C ASN A 163 -2.17 12.73 -0.78
N LYS A 164 -2.84 11.56 -0.80
CA LYS A 164 -4.12 11.38 -0.11
C LYS A 164 -3.98 11.53 1.40
N SER A 165 -2.98 10.89 2.00
CA SER A 165 -2.71 10.97 3.44
C SER A 165 -2.37 12.40 3.86
N GLY A 166 -1.51 13.09 3.11
CA GLY A 166 -1.17 14.50 3.38
C GLY A 166 -2.40 15.42 3.36
N THR A 167 -3.33 15.20 2.42
CA THR A 167 -4.59 15.96 2.37
C THR A 167 -5.47 15.69 3.59
N LEU A 168 -5.57 14.43 4.03
CA LEU A 168 -6.38 14.05 5.20
C LEU A 168 -5.77 14.58 6.50
N VAL A 169 -4.45 14.48 6.65
CA VAL A 169 -3.70 15.04 7.79
C VAL A 169 -3.89 16.55 7.86
N LEU A 170 -3.72 17.26 6.74
CA LEU A 170 -3.89 18.71 6.72
C LEU A 170 -5.32 19.13 7.08
N ARG A 171 -6.33 18.41 6.56
CA ARG A 171 -7.74 18.64 6.91
C ARG A 171 -8.00 18.42 8.39
N TRP A 172 -7.46 17.33 8.96
CA TRP A 172 -7.58 17.04 10.38
C TRP A 172 -6.93 18.12 11.23
N VAL A 173 -5.70 18.55 10.91
CA VAL A 173 -4.98 19.62 11.62
C VAL A 173 -5.79 20.92 11.62
N ASN A 174 -6.32 21.32 10.45
CA ASN A 174 -7.16 22.51 10.35
C ASN A 174 -8.42 22.40 11.22
N GLY A 175 -9.09 21.24 11.21
CA GLY A 175 -10.26 20.99 12.05
C GLY A 175 -9.95 21.03 13.54
N GLN A 176 -8.79 20.54 13.97
CA GLN A 176 -8.36 20.67 15.36
C GLN A 176 -8.04 22.12 15.73
N LEU A 177 -7.38 22.86 14.83
CA LEU A 177 -7.06 24.26 15.05
C LEU A 177 -8.33 25.11 15.24
N GLU A 178 -9.33 24.94 14.39
CA GLU A 178 -10.63 25.64 14.52
C GLU A 178 -11.34 25.32 15.84
N ARG A 179 -11.28 24.05 16.29
CA ARG A 179 -11.84 23.62 17.58
C ARG A 179 -11.10 24.24 18.75
N ILE A 180 -9.78 24.22 18.72
CA ILE A 180 -8.94 24.83 19.76
C ILE A 180 -9.18 26.34 19.81
N GLU A 181 -9.21 27.04 18.68
CA GLU A 181 -9.49 28.47 18.63
C GLU A 181 -10.85 28.81 19.26
N THR A 182 -11.90 28.09 18.87
CA THR A 182 -13.25 28.27 19.42
C THR A 182 -13.28 28.03 20.92
N TRP A 183 -12.57 27.01 21.39
CA TRP A 183 -12.50 26.66 22.80
C TRP A 183 -11.71 27.69 23.60
N VAL A 184 -10.54 28.13 23.12
CA VAL A 184 -9.70 29.16 23.76
C VAL A 184 -10.47 30.47 23.88
N LYS A 185 -11.19 30.88 22.83
CA LYS A 185 -12.03 32.08 22.86
C LYS A 185 -13.10 31.98 23.96
N ARG A 186 -13.80 30.84 24.05
CA ARG A 186 -14.79 30.59 25.10
C ARG A 186 -14.16 30.62 26.49
N ALA A 187 -13.00 30.00 26.65
CA ALA A 187 -12.30 29.97 27.93
C ALA A 187 -11.89 31.38 28.37
N ALA A 188 -11.39 32.21 27.46
CA ALA A 188 -11.05 33.60 27.73
C ALA A 188 -12.27 34.45 28.11
N ASP A 189 -13.40 34.27 27.41
CA ASP A 189 -14.66 34.99 27.70
C ASP A 189 -15.25 34.62 29.07
N GLN A 190 -14.97 33.41 29.58
CA GLN A 190 -15.51 32.87 30.84
C GLN A 190 -14.53 32.99 32.01
N GLU A 191 -13.28 33.39 31.77
CA GLU A 191 -12.24 33.46 32.80
C GLU A 191 -12.48 34.62 33.78
N VAL A 192 -12.28 34.35 35.08
CA VAL A 192 -12.44 35.34 36.17
C VAL A 192 -11.21 36.24 36.29
N TRP A 193 -10.05 35.78 35.79
CA TRP A 193 -8.74 36.45 35.84
C TRP A 193 -8.13 36.56 37.23
N ASP A 194 -8.53 35.67 38.13
CA ASP A 194 -7.92 35.51 39.44
C ASP A 194 -6.85 34.40 39.43
N PRO A 195 -5.73 34.58 40.16
CA PRO A 195 -4.73 33.53 40.28
C PRO A 195 -5.31 32.32 41.04
N ILE A 196 -5.02 31.11 40.55
CA ILE A 196 -5.42 29.86 41.22
C ILE A 196 -4.90 29.81 42.67
N SER A 197 -3.67 30.27 42.90
CA SER A 197 -3.05 30.37 44.23
C SER A 197 -1.89 31.37 44.24
N PRO A 198 -1.37 31.78 45.41
CA PRO A 198 -0.21 32.68 45.49
C PRO A 198 1.04 32.15 44.77
N GLN A 199 1.17 30.82 44.68
CA GLN A 199 2.24 30.12 43.97
C GLN A 199 1.92 29.96 42.47
N GLN A 200 0.65 29.75 42.11
CA GLN A 200 0.17 29.62 40.72
C GLN A 200 -0.51 30.91 40.27
N ARG A 201 0.31 31.87 39.83
CA ARG A 201 -0.11 33.22 39.43
C ARG A 201 -0.66 33.27 38.00
N HIS A 202 -1.51 32.32 37.66
CA HIS A 202 -2.20 32.24 36.38
C HIS A 202 -3.67 31.86 36.59
N GLY A 203 -4.52 32.20 35.62
CA GLY A 203 -5.94 31.81 35.62
C GLY A 203 -6.12 30.31 35.50
N SER A 204 -7.34 29.82 35.73
CA SER A 204 -7.63 28.38 35.65
C SER A 204 -7.71 27.88 34.21
N SER A 205 -8.22 28.70 33.28
CA SER A 205 -8.33 28.37 31.86
C SER A 205 -7.01 27.96 31.22
N ILE A 206 -5.87 28.59 31.55
CA ILE A 206 -4.60 28.28 30.88
C ILE A 206 -4.16 26.83 31.10
N VAL A 207 -4.44 26.26 32.28
CA VAL A 207 -4.12 24.85 32.58
C VAL A 207 -4.87 23.93 31.63
N GLU A 208 -6.14 24.22 31.39
CA GLU A 208 -7.00 23.47 30.51
C GLU A 208 -6.66 23.69 29.02
N VAL A 209 -6.24 24.91 28.64
CA VAL A 209 -5.68 25.21 27.31
C VAL A 209 -4.48 24.30 27.02
N TYR A 210 -3.53 24.23 27.95
CA TYR A 210 -2.35 23.38 27.80
C TYR A 210 -2.73 21.90 27.69
N ARG A 211 -3.64 21.41 28.55
CA ARG A 211 -4.10 20.02 28.50
C ARG A 211 -4.68 19.65 27.13
N ILE A 212 -5.54 20.49 26.56
CA ILE A 212 -6.15 20.23 25.24
C ILE A 212 -5.11 20.25 24.13
N ILE A 213 -4.14 21.16 24.19
CA ILE A 213 -3.04 21.22 23.21
C ILE A 213 -2.19 19.95 23.30
N GLU A 214 -1.83 19.52 24.52
CA GLU A 214 -1.08 18.27 24.75
C GLU A 214 -1.85 17.06 24.24
N GLU A 215 -3.14 16.91 24.58
CA GLU A 215 -3.98 15.81 24.09
C GLU A 215 -4.12 15.81 22.56
N THR A 216 -4.19 16.98 21.94
CA THR A 216 -4.24 17.10 20.47
C THR A 216 -2.89 16.75 19.84
N ALA A 217 -1.78 17.14 20.46
CA ALA A 217 -0.45 16.76 20.01
C ALA A 217 -0.24 15.24 20.12
N ASP A 218 -0.64 14.64 21.24
CA ASP A 218 -0.60 13.20 21.43
C ASP A 218 -1.42 12.46 20.36
N GLN A 219 -2.64 12.93 20.08
CA GLN A 219 -3.46 12.39 18.99
C GLN A 219 -2.77 12.50 17.63
N PHE A 220 -2.09 13.63 17.34
CA PHE A 220 -1.37 13.82 16.09
C PHE A 220 -0.21 12.83 15.92
N PHE A 221 0.56 12.58 16.98
CA PHE A 221 1.70 11.65 16.92
C PHE A 221 1.31 10.17 17.02
N CYS A 222 0.05 9.88 17.37
CA CYS A 222 -0.52 8.53 17.32
C CYS A 222 -1.18 8.18 15.97
N ILE A 223 -1.31 9.15 15.05
CA ILE A 223 -1.74 8.94 13.65
C ILE A 223 -0.56 8.45 12.82
#